data_AF-A0A3D1GUN9-F1
#
_entry.id   AF-A0A3D1GUN9-F1
#
_cell.length_a   1.000
_cell.length_b   1.000
_cell.length_c   1.000
_cell.angle_alpha   90.00
_cell.angle_beta   90.00
_cell.angle_gamma   90.00
#
_symmetry.space_group_name_H-M   'P 1'
#
loop_
_entity.id
_entity.type
_entity.pdbx_description
1 polymer ?
#
loop_
_entity_poly.entity_id
_entity_poly.type
_entity_poly.pdbx_seq_one_letter_code
_entity_poly.pdbx_strand_id
1 'polypeptide(L)' 'RAVSEVGAVIVVGGNIDHLTRVMTTTIALETSKGELELALALGVVLMGKALLINAVGLRLKTAAQARAYV' A
#
# COMPACT_ATOMS: atom_id res chain seq x y z
N ARG A 1 12.17 3.25 1.42
CA ARG A 1 11.42 3.52 2.66
C ARG A 1 10.39 2.45 2.93
N ALA A 2 9.37 2.27 2.07
CA ALA A 2 8.27 1.34 2.33
C ALA A 2 8.69 -0.11 2.69
N VAL A 3 9.66 -0.71 1.99
CA VAL A 3 10.13 -2.09 2.31
C VAL A 3 10.83 -2.15 3.68
N SER A 4 11.73 -1.20 3.96
CA SER A 4 12.43 -1.12 5.24
C SER A 4 11.48 -0.84 6.42
N GLU A 5 10.42 -0.08 6.18
CA GLU A 5 9.37 0.23 7.16
C GLU A 5 8.56 -1.03 7.51
N VAL A 6 8.13 -1.80 6.50
CA VAL A 6 7.41 -3.06 6.71
C VAL A 6 8.25 -4.07 7.50
N GLY A 7 9.55 -4.20 7.16
CA GLY A 7 10.47 -5.07 7.89
C GLY A 7 10.63 -4.68 9.36
N ALA A 8 10.79 -3.38 9.64
CA ALA A 8 10.88 -2.88 11.02
C ALA A 8 9.57 -3.10 11.81
N VAL A 9 8.41 -2.88 11.20
CA VAL A 9 7.09 -3.06 11.84
C VAL A 9 6.83 -4.52 12.20
N ILE A 10 7.28 -5.47 11.40
CA ILE A 10 7.15 -6.91 11.70
C ILE A 10 7.98 -7.29 12.94
N VAL A 11 9.19 -6.76 13.09
CA VAL A 11 10.09 -7.08 14.21
C VAL A 11 9.68 -6.37 15.50
N VAL A 12 9.25 -5.11 15.43
CA VAL A 12 8.90 -4.28 16.61
C VAL A 12 7.50 -4.63 17.17
N GLY A 13 6.73 -5.46 16.48
CA GLY A 13 5.41 -5.89 16.95
C GLY A 13 4.26 -4.99 16.50
N GLY A 14 4.45 -4.16 15.46
CA GLY A 14 3.36 -3.38 14.86
C GLY A 14 2.45 -4.20 13.93
N ASN A 15 2.46 -5.53 14.04
CA ASN A 15 1.63 -6.46 13.29
C ASN A 15 0.46 -7.02 14.12
N ILE A 16 -0.10 -6.20 15.04
CA ILE A 16 -1.26 -6.59 15.85
C ILE A 16 -2.52 -6.43 15.01
N ASP A 17 -3.31 -7.49 14.93
CA ASP A 17 -4.55 -7.50 14.15
C ASP A 17 -5.50 -6.39 14.61
N HIS A 18 -6.11 -5.70 13.65
CA HIS A 18 -7.05 -4.60 13.88
C HIS A 18 -6.58 -3.41 14.74
N LEU A 19 -5.30 -3.35 15.16
CA LEU A 19 -4.76 -2.29 16.00
C LEU A 19 -3.65 -1.51 15.29
N THR A 20 -2.61 -2.21 14.85
CA THR A 20 -1.40 -1.61 14.25
C THR A 20 -1.04 -2.22 12.90
N ARG A 21 -1.65 -3.37 12.56
CA ARG A 21 -1.44 -4.05 11.29
C ARG A 21 -1.95 -3.23 10.12
N VAL A 22 -1.05 -3.00 9.17
CA VAL A 22 -1.34 -2.33 7.89
C VAL A 22 -1.38 -3.35 6.77
N MET A 23 -2.02 -3.00 5.66
CA MET A 23 -2.24 -3.91 4.53
C MET A 23 -0.94 -4.54 4.00
N THR A 24 0.16 -3.79 3.99
CA THR A 24 1.49 -4.27 3.55
C THR A 24 2.12 -5.27 4.52
N THR A 25 1.92 -5.12 5.83
CA THR A 25 2.39 -6.10 6.82
C THR A 25 1.52 -7.35 6.84
N THR A 26 0.20 -7.22 6.59
CA THR A 26 -0.68 -8.39 6.36
C THR A 26 -0.19 -9.21 5.17
N ILE A 27 0.10 -8.59 4.02
CA ILE A 27 0.61 -9.29 2.84
C ILE A 27 1.91 -10.05 3.17
N ALA A 28 2.84 -9.39 3.85
CA ALA A 28 4.12 -10.00 4.24
C ALA A 28 3.93 -11.14 5.26
N LEU A 29 2.98 -11.01 6.18
CA LEU A 29 2.65 -12.04 7.17
C LEU A 29 2.03 -13.28 6.51
N GLU A 30 1.00 -13.10 5.67
CA GLU A 30 0.33 -14.21 4.98
C GLU A 30 1.28 -14.91 3.99
N THR A 31 2.17 -14.15 3.33
CA THR A 31 3.25 -14.73 2.52
C THR A 31 4.20 -15.59 3.35
N SER A 32 4.57 -15.12 4.55
CA SER A 32 5.46 -15.86 5.46
C SER A 32 4.80 -17.10 6.08
N LYS A 33 3.46 -17.12 6.16
CA LYS A 33 2.67 -18.28 6.60
C LYS A 33 2.45 -19.32 5.50
N GLY A 34 2.71 -18.99 4.24
CA GLY A 34 2.44 -19.85 3.08
C GLY A 34 1.04 -19.66 2.46
N GLU A 35 0.23 -18.74 2.99
CA GLU A 35 -1.12 -18.40 2.50
C GLU A 35 -1.05 -17.42 1.32
N LEU A 36 -0.46 -17.90 0.20
CA LEU A 36 -0.17 -17.09 -0.97
C LEU A 36 -1.44 -16.57 -1.67
N GLU A 37 -2.54 -17.31 -1.61
CA GLU A 37 -3.80 -16.90 -2.24
C GLU A 37 -4.31 -15.57 -1.65
N LEU A 38 -4.38 -15.48 -0.32
CA LEU A 38 -4.80 -14.28 0.38
C LEU A 38 -3.79 -13.13 0.19
N ALA A 39 -2.49 -13.43 0.25
CA ALA A 39 -1.44 -12.44 0.05
C ALA A 39 -1.48 -11.81 -1.36
N LEU A 40 -1.68 -12.63 -2.38
CA LEU A 40 -1.79 -12.18 -3.78
C LEU A 40 -3.07 -11.38 -4.01
N ALA A 41 -4.21 -11.84 -3.48
CA ALA A 41 -5.48 -11.12 -3.57
C ALA A 41 -5.36 -9.70 -2.97
N LEU A 42 -4.81 -9.60 -1.76
CA LEU A 42 -4.56 -8.30 -1.11
C LEU A 42 -3.53 -7.46 -1.87
N GLY A 43 -2.50 -8.09 -2.44
CA GLY A 43 -1.48 -7.43 -3.25
C GLY A 43 -2.05 -6.77 -4.51
N VAL A 44 -2.93 -7.45 -5.23
CA VAL A 44 -3.61 -6.91 -6.42
C VAL A 44 -4.51 -5.73 -6.04
N VAL A 45 -5.26 -5.84 -4.94
CA VAL A 45 -6.10 -4.74 -4.43
C VAL A 45 -5.26 -3.52 -4.06
N LEU A 46 -4.14 -3.73 -3.35
CA LEU A 46 -3.22 -2.66 -2.98
C LEU A 46 -2.64 -1.96 -4.22
N MET A 47 -2.23 -2.74 -5.23
CA MET A 47 -1.69 -2.22 -6.48
C MET A 47 -2.73 -1.38 -7.23
N GLY A 48 -3.97 -1.86 -7.32
CA GLY A 48 -5.08 -1.14 -7.92
C GLY A 48 -5.33 0.20 -7.23
N LYS A 49 -5.35 0.23 -5.89
CA LYS A 49 -5.49 1.46 -5.12
C LYS A 49 -4.34 2.43 -5.36
N ALA A 50 -3.10 1.95 -5.35
CA ALA A 50 -1.92 2.78 -5.57
C ALA A 50 -1.95 3.47 -6.94
N LEU A 51 -2.26 2.70 -7.99
CA LEU A 51 -2.39 3.23 -9.35
C LEU A 51 -3.55 4.23 -9.46
N LEU A 52 -4.70 3.94 -8.86
CA LEU A 52 -5.87 4.81 -8.89
C LEU A 52 -5.57 6.16 -8.21
N ILE A 53 -5.00 6.14 -7.01
CA ILE A 53 -4.62 7.37 -6.28
C ILE A 53 -3.58 8.16 -7.08
N ASN A 54 -2.57 7.49 -7.63
CA ASN A 54 -1.54 8.13 -8.44
C ASN A 54 -2.12 8.76 -9.72
N ALA A 55 -3.00 8.05 -10.42
CA ALA A 55 -3.66 8.53 -11.64
C ALA A 55 -4.56 9.73 -11.36
N VAL A 56 -5.37 9.69 -10.30
CA VAL A 56 -6.21 10.82 -9.87
C VAL A 56 -5.34 12.01 -9.50
N GLY A 57 -4.28 11.80 -8.71
CA GLY A 57 -3.33 12.86 -8.35
C GLY A 57 -2.70 13.52 -9.58
N LEU A 58 -2.32 12.74 -10.59
CA LEU A 58 -1.78 13.25 -11.84
C LEU A 58 -2.81 14.08 -12.64
N ARG A 59 -4.07 13.62 -12.70
CA ARG A 59 -5.16 14.35 -13.38
C ARG A 59 -5.47 15.68 -12.69
N LEU A 60 -5.45 15.71 -11.36
CA LEU A 60 -5.66 16.95 -10.60
C LEU A 60 -4.50 17.93 -10.80
N LYS A 61 -3.24 17.45 -10.78
CA LYS A 61 -2.08 18.32 -11.03
C LYS A 61 -2.09 18.92 -12.43
N THR A 62 -2.38 18.12 -13.45
CA THR A 62 -2.45 18.60 -14.85
C THR A 62 -3.59 19.60 -15.04
N ALA A 63 -4.77 19.37 -14.45
CA ALA A 63 -5.86 20.33 -14.46
C ALA A 63 -5.54 21.63 -13.72
N ALA A 64 -4.83 21.55 -12.59
CA ALA A 64 -4.38 22.72 -11.83
C ALA A 64 -3.31 23.53 -12.59
N GLN A 65 -2.35 22.87 -13.23
CA GLN A 65 -1.32 23.54 -14.05
C GLN A 65 -1.91 24.22 -15.28
N ALA A 66 -2.91 23.60 -15.94
CA ALA A 66 -3.61 24.21 -17.07
C ALA A 66 -4.37 25.49 -16.68
N ARG A 67 -4.87 25.58 -15.44
CA ARG A 67 -5.51 26.79 -14.90
C ARG A 67 -4.54 27.85 -14.38
N ALA A 68 -3.31 27.46 -14.03
CA ALA A 68 -2.28 28.38 -13.54
C ALA A 68 -1.48 29.07 -14.67
N TYR A 69 -1.61 28.59 -15.92
CA TYR A 69 -1.01 29.19 -17.10
C TYR A 69 -1.99 30.10 -17.88
N VAL A 70 -3.22 30.29 -17.38
CA VAL A 70 -4.20 31.27 -17.84
C VAL A 70 -4.19 32.45 -16.88
#